data_AF-A0A1H0W324-F1
#
_entry.id   AF-A0A1H0W324-F1
#
_cell.length_a   1.000
_cell.length_b   1.000
_cell.length_c   1.000
_cell.angle_alpha   90.00
_cell.angle_beta   90.00
_cell.angle_gamma   90.00
#
_symmetry.space_group_name_H-M   'P 1'
#
loop_
_entity.id
_entity.type
_entity.pdbx_description
1 polymer ?
#
loop_
_entity_poly.entity_id
_entity_poly.type
_entity_poly.pdbx_seq_one_letter_code
_entity_poly.pdbx_strand_id
1 'polypeptide(L)'
;MKQRNIELKNRKKERIKINNINDFKDALKREGYKIDEFDDEKFKEKITKIFKIDNSVTERLHIYIKDTEITYRANDIKDFMDYIAKMILFENEHNKLCKKISEVKKLNIDRLEYERQVSSQDNVEDIIKAIEEIKSNISRVISEEEKMKLEKLEKELDKDYLYAKDIELLKKMVSIRKEGVKEKYNAETKTKTVSIEIPKQISYEYIRAKEGTVEYHQYLSNNIQRMKRLIKNIDKYMKVDEKEKTTFKIDQSKALNDSINIAVAIYDEKEFRAISGSNEIKNYCTSPPLEKAIFKSSKVNKLGKLGIGYERAFDSEKKIFEEIHKQIEAKILKDEGNLILYSKWEPCPSCYFVISQFCIKHPNIKIQVKYSKRYGE
;
A
#
# COMPACT_ATOMS: atom_id res chain seq x y z
N MET A 1 13.32 -44.91 -32.91
CA MET A 1 13.26 -43.47 -32.60
C MET A 1 11.83 -43.11 -32.18
N LYS A 2 11.58 -42.94 -30.88
CA LYS A 2 10.36 -42.34 -30.34
C LYS A 2 10.79 -41.37 -29.24
N GLN A 3 10.79 -40.08 -29.55
CA GLN A 3 10.95 -39.01 -28.56
C GLN A 3 9.72 -39.02 -27.65
N ARG A 4 9.94 -39.32 -26.36
CA ARG A 4 8.95 -39.04 -25.31
C ARG A 4 9.05 -37.55 -24.98
N ASN A 5 8.07 -36.77 -25.44
CA ASN A 5 7.77 -35.47 -24.86
C ASN A 5 7.37 -35.69 -23.40
N ILE A 6 8.26 -35.37 -22.47
CA ILE A 6 7.93 -35.28 -21.05
C ILE A 6 7.38 -33.86 -20.85
N GLU A 7 6.06 -33.77 -20.72
CA GLU A 7 5.39 -32.60 -20.16
C GLU A 7 6.01 -32.26 -18.80
N LEU A 8 6.76 -31.16 -18.74
CA LEU A 8 7.22 -30.54 -17.50
C LEU A 8 5.99 -30.03 -16.73
N LYS A 9 5.37 -30.92 -15.94
CA LYS A 9 4.40 -30.54 -14.92
C LYS A 9 5.06 -29.48 -14.03
N ASN A 10 4.42 -28.31 -13.90
CA ASN A 10 4.70 -27.27 -12.92
C ASN A 10 4.67 -27.82 -11.49
N ARG A 11 5.72 -28.54 -11.07
CA ARG A 11 5.94 -28.89 -9.66
C ARG A 11 6.33 -27.59 -8.95
N LYS A 12 5.52 -27.15 -7.97
CA LYS A 12 5.96 -26.10 -7.02
C LYS A 12 7.32 -26.52 -6.49
N LYS A 13 8.35 -25.70 -6.74
CA LYS A 13 9.70 -25.92 -6.22
C LYS A 13 9.58 -26.08 -4.71
N GLU A 14 10.09 -27.19 -4.17
CA GLU A 14 10.05 -27.40 -2.73
C GLU A 14 10.90 -26.31 -2.06
N ARG A 15 10.35 -25.69 -1.02
CA ARG A 15 11.03 -24.62 -0.29
C ARG A 15 12.25 -25.18 0.43
N ILE A 16 13.34 -24.43 0.43
CA ILE A 16 14.51 -24.74 1.24
C ILE A 16 14.17 -24.57 2.72
N LYS A 17 14.79 -25.41 3.55
CA LYS A 17 14.66 -25.39 5.01
C LYS A 17 16.06 -25.27 5.58
N ILE A 18 16.30 -24.21 6.33
CA ILE A 18 17.59 -23.94 6.95
C ILE A 18 17.35 -23.79 8.44
N ASN A 19 17.91 -24.71 9.21
CA ASN A 19 17.92 -24.65 10.67
C ASN A 19 19.32 -24.26 11.17
N ASN A 20 20.37 -24.74 10.49
CA ASN A 20 21.75 -24.50 10.89
C ASN A 20 22.70 -24.18 9.72
N ILE A 21 23.96 -23.91 10.06
CA ILE A 21 25.02 -23.59 9.08
C ILE A 21 25.26 -24.71 8.06
N ASN A 22 25.10 -25.97 8.45
CA ASN A 22 25.28 -27.11 7.53
C ASN A 22 24.15 -27.15 6.51
N ASP A 23 22.90 -26.96 6.95
CA ASP A 23 21.75 -26.86 6.03
C ASP A 23 21.94 -25.73 5.03
N PHE A 24 22.47 -24.58 5.49
CA PHE A 24 22.78 -23.44 4.63
C PHE A 24 23.86 -23.78 3.60
N LYS A 25 24.97 -24.40 4.02
CA LYS A 25 26.05 -24.87 3.14
C LYS A 25 25.55 -25.88 2.10
N ASP A 26 24.67 -26.80 2.52
CA ASP A 26 24.10 -27.80 1.62
C ASP A 26 23.10 -27.19 0.62
N ALA A 27 22.32 -26.19 1.04
CA ALA A 27 21.42 -25.46 0.17
C ALA A 27 22.21 -24.62 -0.86
N LEU A 28 23.32 -23.97 -0.44
CA LEU A 28 24.25 -23.27 -1.33
C LEU A 28 24.82 -24.20 -2.40
N LYS A 29 25.31 -25.39 -2.01
CA LYS A 29 25.82 -26.39 -2.96
C LYS A 29 24.75 -26.87 -3.93
N ARG A 30 23.54 -27.15 -3.43
CA ARG A 30 22.39 -27.58 -4.26
C ARG A 30 21.99 -26.54 -5.31
N GLU A 31 22.15 -25.26 -5.00
CA GLU A 31 21.89 -24.16 -5.95
C GLU A 31 23.10 -23.81 -6.83
N GLY A 32 24.23 -24.52 -6.69
CA GLY A 32 25.41 -24.37 -7.55
C GLY A 32 26.39 -23.29 -7.10
N TYR A 33 26.28 -22.76 -5.88
CA TYR A 33 27.27 -21.83 -5.33
C TYR A 33 28.56 -22.57 -4.97
N LYS A 34 29.69 -22.10 -5.52
CA LYS A 34 31.02 -22.68 -5.26
C LYS A 34 31.62 -22.07 -4.00
N ILE A 35 31.32 -22.65 -2.84
CA ILE A 35 31.83 -22.21 -1.53
C ILE A 35 32.48 -23.43 -0.86
N ASP A 36 33.81 -23.42 -0.81
CA ASP A 36 34.65 -24.52 -0.33
C ASP A 36 35.45 -24.10 0.93
N GLU A 37 35.16 -22.91 1.46
CA GLU A 37 35.81 -22.34 2.63
C GLU A 37 35.32 -23.03 3.91
N PHE A 38 36.24 -23.68 4.61
CA PHE A 38 36.01 -24.29 5.93
C PHE A 38 36.22 -23.32 7.09
N ASP A 39 36.95 -22.23 6.85
CA ASP A 39 37.17 -21.15 7.81
C ASP A 39 35.95 -20.22 7.86
N ASP A 40 35.46 -19.96 9.07
CA ASP A 40 34.21 -19.21 9.27
C ASP A 40 34.33 -17.75 8.80
N GLU A 41 35.46 -17.08 9.01
CA GLU A 41 35.64 -15.69 8.56
C GLU A 41 35.73 -15.60 7.03
N LYS A 42 36.51 -16.49 6.40
CA LYS A 42 36.56 -16.57 4.93
C LYS A 42 35.21 -16.95 4.32
N PHE A 43 34.44 -17.82 4.98
CA PHE A 43 33.09 -18.16 4.57
C PHE A 43 32.19 -16.92 4.59
N LYS A 44 32.20 -16.15 5.70
CA LYS A 44 31.41 -14.91 5.81
C LYS A 44 31.78 -13.89 4.75
N GLU A 45 33.08 -13.66 4.52
CA GLU A 45 33.53 -12.74 3.46
C GLU A 45 33.01 -13.13 2.08
N LYS A 46 33.04 -14.44 1.77
CA LYS A 46 32.60 -14.93 0.47
C LYS A 46 31.09 -14.82 0.29
N ILE A 47 30.31 -15.13 1.33
CA ILE A 47 28.85 -14.91 1.33
C ILE A 47 28.53 -13.44 1.06
N THR A 48 29.20 -12.54 1.79
CA THR A 48 29.04 -11.09 1.63
C THR A 48 29.32 -10.65 0.19
N LYS A 49 30.42 -11.12 -0.41
CA LYS A 49 30.80 -10.82 -1.81
C LYS A 49 29.82 -11.40 -2.83
N ILE A 50 29.38 -12.64 -2.67
CA ILE A 50 28.46 -13.32 -3.59
C ILE A 50 27.09 -12.62 -3.61
N PHE A 51 26.53 -12.34 -2.43
CA PHE A 51 25.18 -11.77 -2.33
C PHE A 51 25.16 -10.25 -2.35
N LYS A 52 26.33 -9.59 -2.34
CA LYS A 52 26.48 -8.12 -2.30
C LYS A 52 25.69 -7.50 -1.15
N ILE A 53 25.84 -8.09 0.02
CA ILE A 53 25.15 -7.69 1.27
C ILE A 53 26.14 -7.04 2.23
N ASP A 54 25.61 -6.40 3.26
CA ASP A 54 26.42 -5.82 4.33
C ASP A 54 26.97 -6.90 5.27
N ASN A 55 28.19 -6.72 5.80
CA ASN A 55 28.83 -7.67 6.72
C ASN A 55 27.93 -7.97 7.94
N SER A 56 27.17 -6.99 8.43
CA SER A 56 26.27 -7.19 9.57
C SER A 56 25.18 -8.24 9.30
N VAL A 57 24.78 -8.42 8.03
CA VAL A 57 23.82 -9.45 7.64
C VAL A 57 24.43 -10.84 7.80
N THR A 58 25.69 -11.00 7.39
CA THR A 58 26.38 -12.28 7.47
C THR A 58 26.73 -12.65 8.92
N GLU A 59 27.08 -11.68 9.75
CA GLU A 59 27.28 -11.89 11.19
C GLU A 59 25.98 -12.34 11.87
N ARG A 60 24.88 -11.61 11.63
CA ARG A 60 23.55 -11.93 12.19
C ARG A 60 23.00 -13.25 11.67
N LEU A 61 23.25 -13.60 10.40
CA LEU A 61 22.91 -14.91 9.84
C LEU A 61 23.45 -16.05 10.73
N HIS A 62 24.73 -16.00 11.07
CA HIS A 62 25.36 -17.02 11.92
C HIS A 62 24.72 -17.10 13.32
N ILE A 63 24.26 -15.97 13.87
CA ILE A 63 23.54 -15.95 15.15
C ILE A 63 22.17 -16.63 15.01
N TYR A 64 21.40 -16.27 13.98
CA TYR A 64 20.04 -16.78 13.78
C TYR A 64 20.01 -18.30 13.52
N ILE A 65 20.94 -18.82 12.71
CA ILE A 65 21.00 -20.26 12.42
C ILE A 65 21.83 -21.05 13.44
N LYS A 66 22.27 -20.43 14.53
CA LYS A 66 22.84 -21.16 15.67
C LYS A 66 21.75 -21.68 16.61
N ASP A 67 20.58 -21.06 16.58
CA ASP A 67 19.40 -21.49 17.33
C ASP A 67 18.71 -22.64 16.58
N THR A 68 18.87 -23.86 17.11
CA THR A 68 18.30 -25.06 16.50
C THR A 68 16.78 -25.17 16.65
N GLU A 69 16.12 -24.29 17.42
CA GLU A 69 14.67 -24.32 17.61
C GLU A 69 13.90 -23.73 16.43
N ILE A 70 14.55 -22.92 15.59
CA ILE A 70 13.93 -22.22 14.47
C ILE A 70 14.35 -22.87 13.15
N THR A 71 13.37 -23.11 12.28
CA THR A 71 13.62 -23.57 10.90
C THR A 71 13.12 -22.52 9.94
N TYR A 72 14.04 -21.87 9.24
CA TYR A 72 13.77 -20.86 8.25
C TYR A 72 13.36 -21.52 6.93
N ARG A 73 12.22 -21.09 6.38
CA ARG A 73 11.66 -21.57 5.11
C ARG A 73 11.73 -20.46 4.07
N ALA A 74 12.38 -20.73 2.95
CA ALA A 74 12.54 -19.79 1.84
C ALA A 74 12.40 -20.50 0.49
N ASN A 75 12.20 -19.74 -0.58
CA ASN A 75 12.07 -20.30 -1.94
C ASN A 75 13.42 -20.73 -2.53
N ASP A 76 14.48 -20.00 -2.20
CA ASP A 76 15.87 -20.24 -2.59
C ASP A 76 16.82 -19.52 -1.64
N ILE A 77 18.14 -19.68 -1.83
CA ILE A 77 19.13 -19.04 -0.96
C ILE A 77 19.04 -17.52 -1.00
N LYS A 78 18.72 -16.93 -2.15
CA LYS A 78 18.63 -15.47 -2.27
C LYS A 78 17.45 -14.93 -1.45
N ASP A 79 16.31 -15.60 -1.50
CA ASP A 79 15.13 -15.33 -0.69
C ASP A 79 15.43 -15.49 0.81
N PHE A 80 16.21 -16.51 1.18
CA PHE A 80 16.67 -16.68 2.56
C PHE A 80 17.59 -15.54 3.05
N MET A 81 18.56 -15.13 2.23
CA MET A 81 19.44 -13.99 2.58
C MET A 81 18.65 -12.67 2.70
N ASP A 82 17.68 -12.45 1.82
CA ASP A 82 16.74 -11.33 1.93
C ASP A 82 15.90 -11.40 3.22
N TYR A 83 15.47 -12.60 3.62
CA TYR A 83 14.77 -12.80 4.90
C TYR A 83 15.64 -12.35 6.08
N ILE A 84 16.88 -12.82 6.18
CA ILE A 84 17.80 -12.41 7.26
C ILE A 84 18.02 -10.90 7.26
N ALA A 85 18.27 -10.30 6.09
CA ALA A 85 18.44 -8.85 5.97
C ALA A 85 17.19 -8.09 6.46
N LYS A 86 15.99 -8.58 6.15
CA LYS A 86 14.72 -7.99 6.61
C LYS A 86 14.50 -8.13 8.11
N MET A 87 14.92 -9.22 8.74
CA MET A 87 14.84 -9.37 10.20
C MET A 87 15.63 -8.28 10.91
N ILE A 88 16.88 -8.08 10.50
CA ILE A 88 17.78 -7.06 11.05
C ILE A 88 17.21 -5.66 10.82
N LEU A 89 16.75 -5.39 9.60
CA LEU A 89 16.15 -4.10 9.27
C LEU A 89 14.87 -3.85 10.08
N PHE A 90 14.04 -4.87 10.26
CA PHE A 90 12.82 -4.76 11.06
C PHE A 90 13.13 -4.45 12.53
N GLU A 91 14.07 -5.17 13.15
CA GLU A 91 14.52 -4.94 14.52
C GLU A 91 15.03 -3.49 14.70
N ASN A 92 15.85 -3.02 13.77
CA ASN A 92 16.39 -1.66 13.79
C ASN A 92 15.28 -0.59 13.70
N GLU A 93 14.36 -0.71 12.75
CA GLU A 93 13.25 0.24 12.60
C GLU A 93 12.25 0.14 13.78
N HIS A 94 12.02 -1.07 14.29
CA HIS A 94 11.19 -1.28 15.48
C HIS A 94 11.76 -0.53 16.69
N ASN A 95 13.06 -0.67 16.96
CA ASN A 95 13.72 -0.02 18.09
C ASN A 95 13.70 1.51 17.95
N LYS A 96 13.93 2.05 16.74
CA LYS A 96 13.81 3.48 16.45
C LYS A 96 12.40 4.01 16.74
N LEU A 97 11.38 3.30 16.27
CA LEU A 97 9.99 3.69 16.50
C LEU A 97 9.62 3.62 17.98
N CYS A 98 10.01 2.55 18.69
CA CYS A 98 9.78 2.42 20.13
C CYS A 98 10.43 3.56 20.91
N LYS A 99 11.68 3.93 20.59
CA LYS A 99 12.34 5.09 21.18
C LYS A 99 11.54 6.37 20.95
N LYS A 100 11.03 6.58 19.74
CA LYS A 100 10.26 7.77 19.37
C LYS A 100 8.94 7.92 20.12
N ILE A 101 8.27 6.80 20.45
CA ILE A 101 7.00 6.82 21.19
C ILE A 101 7.15 6.55 22.69
N SER A 102 8.38 6.41 23.19
CA SER A 102 8.65 6.03 24.59
C SER A 102 8.21 7.07 25.63
N GLU A 103 8.12 8.34 25.23
CA GLU A 103 7.68 9.44 26.10
C GLU A 103 6.14 9.55 26.20
N VAL A 104 5.42 8.89 25.30
CA VAL A 104 3.97 8.90 25.26
C VAL A 104 3.45 7.88 26.28
N LYS A 105 2.74 8.35 27.32
CA LYS A 105 2.13 7.43 28.31
C LYS A 105 0.82 6.85 27.80
N LYS A 106 0.02 7.67 27.13
CA LYS A 106 -1.30 7.28 26.63
C LYS A 106 -1.51 7.81 25.21
N LEU A 107 -2.07 6.96 24.36
CA LEU A 107 -2.38 7.28 22.98
C LEU A 107 -3.86 7.09 22.71
N ASN A 108 -4.52 8.15 22.24
CA ASN A 108 -5.88 8.14 21.76
C ASN A 108 -5.87 8.11 20.23
N ILE A 109 -6.46 7.09 19.62
CA ILE A 109 -6.59 6.97 18.16
C ILE A 109 -8.07 7.14 17.81
N ASP A 110 -8.38 8.24 17.14
CA ASP A 110 -9.71 8.52 16.61
C ASP A 110 -9.83 8.03 15.18
N ARG A 111 -10.98 7.44 14.85
CA ARG A 111 -11.34 7.01 13.51
C ARG A 111 -12.81 7.27 13.27
N LEU A 112 -13.11 7.97 12.17
CA LEU A 112 -14.48 8.13 11.72
C LEU A 112 -14.99 6.82 11.10
N GLU A 113 -16.12 6.32 11.59
CA GLU A 113 -16.78 5.11 11.13
C GLU A 113 -18.04 5.49 10.33
N TYR A 114 -18.00 5.27 9.02
CA TYR A 114 -19.20 5.38 8.20
C TYR A 114 -20.03 4.12 8.38
N GLU A 115 -21.27 4.28 8.84
CA GLU A 115 -22.26 3.20 8.80
C GLU A 115 -22.43 2.72 7.36
N ARG A 116 -22.30 1.41 7.16
CA ARG A 116 -22.71 0.76 5.91
C ARG A 116 -24.24 0.71 5.91
N GLN A 117 -24.88 1.84 5.60
CA GLN A 117 -26.30 1.82 5.35
C GLN A 117 -26.55 0.94 4.12
N VAL A 118 -27.46 -0.03 4.25
CA VAL A 118 -27.92 -0.86 3.14
C VAL A 118 -28.63 0.10 2.18
N SER A 119 -28.00 0.42 1.07
CA SER A 119 -28.62 1.27 0.06
C SER A 119 -29.50 0.42 -0.85
N SER A 120 -30.67 0.95 -1.21
CA SER A 120 -31.43 0.47 -2.36
C SER A 120 -30.57 0.49 -3.62
N GLN A 121 -30.81 -0.45 -4.54
CA GLN A 121 -30.13 -0.49 -5.82
C GLN A 121 -30.62 0.68 -6.68
N ASP A 122 -29.71 1.54 -7.13
CA ASP A 122 -30.03 2.63 -8.06
C ASP A 122 -30.37 2.05 -9.46
N ASN A 123 -31.15 2.77 -10.28
CA ASN A 123 -31.33 2.43 -11.69
C ASN A 123 -30.07 2.83 -12.48
N VAL A 124 -29.47 1.88 -13.20
CA VAL A 124 -28.13 2.01 -13.79
C VAL A 124 -28.07 1.56 -15.26
N GLU A 125 -29.21 1.31 -15.91
CA GLU A 125 -29.24 0.83 -17.31
C GLU A 125 -28.57 1.81 -18.28
N ASP A 126 -28.97 3.08 -18.22
CA ASP A 126 -28.39 4.16 -19.04
C ASP A 126 -26.89 4.35 -18.78
N ILE A 127 -26.47 4.13 -17.52
CA ILE A 127 -25.06 4.24 -17.10
C ILE A 127 -24.23 3.12 -17.74
N ILE A 128 -24.72 1.89 -17.70
CA ILE A 128 -24.04 0.72 -18.28
C ILE A 128 -23.85 0.93 -19.78
N LYS A 129 -24.90 1.34 -20.48
CA LYS A 129 -24.85 1.58 -21.92
C LYS A 129 -23.80 2.64 -22.28
N ALA A 130 -23.80 3.78 -21.58
CA ALA A 130 -22.83 4.84 -21.80
C ALA A 130 -21.37 4.39 -21.55
N ILE A 131 -21.15 3.49 -20.59
CA ILE A 131 -19.81 2.91 -20.32
C ILE A 131 -19.37 1.99 -21.46
N GLU A 132 -20.26 1.10 -21.91
CA GLU A 132 -19.96 0.10 -22.95
C GLU A 132 -19.56 0.76 -24.28
N GLU A 133 -20.21 1.87 -24.63
CA GLU A 133 -19.94 2.65 -25.84
C GLU A 133 -18.50 3.21 -25.90
N ILE A 134 -17.94 3.59 -24.75
CA ILE A 134 -16.60 4.22 -24.71
C ILE A 134 -15.49 3.26 -24.29
N LYS A 135 -15.77 2.29 -23.43
CA LYS A 135 -14.74 1.57 -22.65
C LYS A 135 -13.78 0.80 -23.55
N SER A 136 -14.30 0.04 -24.51
CA SER A 136 -13.49 -0.76 -25.44
C SER A 136 -12.53 0.09 -26.28
N ASN A 137 -12.93 1.32 -26.59
CA ASN A 137 -12.20 2.23 -27.45
C ASN A 137 -11.06 2.93 -26.71
N ILE A 138 -11.28 3.36 -25.47
CA ILE A 138 -10.33 4.19 -24.71
C ILE A 138 -9.36 3.38 -23.84
N SER A 139 -9.73 2.16 -23.45
CA SER A 139 -9.01 1.38 -22.43
C SER A 139 -7.80 0.64 -22.99
N ARG A 140 -6.65 0.76 -22.34
CA ARG A 140 -5.39 0.08 -22.70
C ARG A 140 -4.61 -0.35 -21.45
N VAL A 141 -3.73 -1.32 -21.63
CA VAL A 141 -2.76 -1.71 -20.59
C VAL A 141 -1.58 -0.74 -20.63
N ILE A 142 -1.12 -0.34 -19.45
CA ILE A 142 0.03 0.54 -19.27
C ILE A 142 1.36 -0.22 -19.56
N SER A 143 2.34 0.47 -20.16
CA SER A 143 3.71 -0.06 -20.32
C SER A 143 4.54 0.02 -19.03
N GLU A 144 5.67 -0.69 -18.96
CA GLU A 144 6.56 -0.64 -17.79
C GLU A 144 7.12 0.77 -17.52
N GLU A 145 7.46 1.52 -18.57
CA GLU A 145 7.92 2.91 -18.44
C GLU A 145 6.85 3.83 -17.85
N GLU A 146 5.60 3.62 -18.24
CA GLU A 146 4.48 4.39 -17.74
C GLU A 146 4.11 3.98 -16.30
N LYS A 147 4.28 2.70 -15.92
CA LYS A 147 4.15 2.26 -14.51
C LYS A 147 5.12 2.98 -13.59
N MET A 148 6.36 3.19 -14.03
CA MET A 148 7.37 3.91 -13.24
C MET A 148 6.91 5.34 -12.86
N LYS A 149 6.06 5.99 -13.66
CA LYS A 149 5.47 7.30 -13.31
C LYS A 149 4.57 7.21 -12.08
N LEU A 150 3.69 6.21 -12.04
CA LEU A 150 2.79 5.97 -10.90
C LEU A 150 3.58 5.57 -9.65
N GLU A 151 4.59 4.71 -9.80
CA GLU A 151 5.45 4.29 -8.70
C GLU A 151 6.25 5.45 -8.11
N LYS A 152 6.72 6.38 -8.96
CA LYS A 152 7.42 7.59 -8.51
C LYS A 152 6.51 8.44 -7.62
N LEU A 153 5.25 8.64 -8.01
CA LEU A 153 4.27 9.37 -7.20
C LEU A 153 3.94 8.66 -5.90
N GLU A 154 3.79 7.34 -5.90
CA GLU A 154 3.60 6.56 -4.67
C GLU A 154 4.78 6.75 -3.70
N LYS A 155 6.02 6.73 -4.23
CA LYS A 155 7.24 7.01 -3.45
C LYS A 155 7.32 8.46 -2.97
N GLU A 156 6.78 9.43 -3.71
CA GLU A 156 6.67 10.82 -3.26
C GLU A 156 5.70 10.94 -2.08
N LEU A 157 4.54 10.28 -2.15
CA LEU A 157 3.57 10.24 -1.05
C LEU A 157 4.13 9.55 0.20
N ASP A 158 4.82 8.42 0.02
CA ASP A 158 5.47 7.68 1.10
C ASP A 158 6.47 8.54 1.90
N LYS A 159 7.06 9.58 1.28
CA LYS A 159 7.99 10.45 1.98
C LYS A 159 7.29 11.32 3.02
N ASP A 160 6.07 11.78 2.76
CA ASP A 160 5.49 12.89 3.53
C ASP A 160 4.22 12.54 4.28
N TYR A 161 3.56 11.43 3.93
CA TYR A 161 2.26 11.06 4.46
C TYR A 161 2.29 9.71 5.19
N LEU A 162 1.38 9.57 6.16
CA LEU A 162 1.05 8.26 6.75
C LEU A 162 -0.18 7.68 6.08
N TYR A 163 -0.25 6.35 6.04
CA TYR A 163 -1.44 5.59 5.69
C TYR A 163 -2.15 5.10 6.96
N ALA A 164 -3.46 4.87 6.88
CA ALA A 164 -4.23 4.34 8.00
C ALA A 164 -3.65 2.99 8.51
N LYS A 165 -3.15 2.13 7.61
CA LYS A 165 -2.47 0.85 7.90
C LYS A 165 -1.16 1.00 8.66
N ASP A 166 -0.53 2.17 8.57
CA ASP A 166 0.68 2.49 9.34
C ASP A 166 0.26 2.75 10.79
N ILE A 167 -0.79 3.55 11.00
CA ILE A 167 -1.37 3.78 12.33
C ILE A 167 -1.96 2.49 12.91
N GLU A 168 -2.54 1.60 12.08
CA GLU A 168 -2.97 0.27 12.53
C GLU A 168 -1.81 -0.61 12.98
N LEU A 169 -0.64 -0.52 12.34
CA LEU A 169 0.56 -1.21 12.81
C LEU A 169 0.98 -0.67 14.18
N LEU A 170 1.08 0.65 14.32
CA LEU A 170 1.39 1.29 15.60
C LEU A 170 0.43 0.84 16.70
N LYS A 171 -0.87 0.87 16.43
CA LYS A 171 -1.92 0.39 17.35
C LYS A 171 -1.64 -1.03 17.81
N LYS A 172 -1.37 -1.96 16.88
CA LYS A 172 -1.04 -3.35 17.22
C LYS A 172 0.22 -3.47 18.07
N MET A 173 1.25 -2.67 17.79
CA MET A 173 2.49 -2.65 18.56
C MET A 173 2.26 -2.22 20.01
N VAL A 174 1.41 -1.22 20.26
CA VAL A 174 1.19 -0.72 21.62
C VAL A 174 0.06 -1.43 22.38
N SER A 175 -0.83 -2.16 21.71
CA SER A 175 -1.97 -2.87 22.31
C SER A 175 -1.67 -4.32 22.75
N ILE A 176 -0.45 -4.62 23.21
CA ILE A 176 -0.02 -5.99 23.55
C ILE A 176 -0.87 -6.60 24.70
N ARG A 177 -1.32 -5.78 25.66
CA ARG A 177 -2.19 -6.21 26.77
C ARG A 177 -3.57 -5.59 26.63
N LYS A 178 -4.62 -6.41 26.55
CA LYS A 178 -6.03 -5.96 26.40
C LYS A 178 -6.48 -5.04 27.55
N GLU A 179 -5.93 -5.21 28.74
CA GLU A 179 -6.31 -4.48 29.95
C GLU A 179 -6.07 -2.97 29.86
N GLY A 180 -5.12 -2.53 29.02
CA GLY A 180 -4.80 -1.11 28.82
C GLY A 180 -5.55 -0.43 27.66
N VAL A 181 -6.51 -1.11 27.03
CA VAL A 181 -7.23 -0.61 25.86
C VAL A 181 -8.69 -0.30 26.20
N LYS A 182 -9.12 0.94 25.97
CA LYS A 182 -10.51 1.38 26.14
C LYS A 182 -11.05 1.88 24.80
N GLU A 183 -12.26 1.48 24.43
CA GLU A 183 -12.92 1.95 23.23
C GLU A 183 -14.14 2.78 23.60
N LYS A 184 -14.34 3.90 22.90
CA LYS A 184 -15.53 4.76 23.01
C LYS A 184 -16.03 5.09 21.62
N TYR A 185 -17.34 5.06 21.41
CA TYR A 185 -17.98 5.53 20.19
C TYR A 185 -18.79 6.80 20.48
N ASN A 186 -18.63 7.82 19.65
CA ASN A 186 -19.47 9.01 19.63
C ASN A 186 -20.43 8.89 18.44
N ALA A 187 -21.73 8.76 18.71
CA ALA A 187 -22.76 8.62 17.69
C ALA A 187 -23.01 9.89 16.88
N GLU A 188 -22.85 11.08 17.49
CA GLU A 188 -23.04 12.37 16.82
C GLU A 188 -21.96 12.62 15.78
N THR A 189 -20.69 12.41 16.17
CA THR A 189 -19.54 12.60 15.27
C THR A 189 -19.17 11.34 14.50
N LYS A 190 -19.88 10.23 14.73
CA LYS A 190 -19.60 8.88 14.17
C LYS A 190 -18.13 8.48 14.34
N THR A 191 -17.53 8.85 15.47
CA THR A 191 -16.10 8.67 15.72
C THR A 191 -15.88 7.59 16.77
N LYS A 192 -15.08 6.59 16.42
CA LYS A 192 -14.55 5.61 17.36
C LYS A 192 -13.19 6.06 17.87
N THR A 193 -13.04 6.16 19.19
CA THR A 193 -11.77 6.45 19.86
C THR A 193 -11.27 5.20 20.56
N VAL A 194 -10.01 4.83 20.31
CA VAL A 194 -9.29 3.78 21.02
C VAL A 194 -8.22 4.43 21.87
N SER A 195 -8.37 4.35 23.19
CA SER A 195 -7.39 4.82 24.18
C SER A 195 -6.50 3.68 24.63
N ILE A 196 -5.18 3.86 24.56
CA ILE A 196 -4.19 2.82 24.84
C ILE A 196 -3.16 3.38 25.81
N GLU A 197 -2.93 2.69 26.92
CA GLU A 197 -1.77 2.93 27.77
C GLU A 197 -0.55 2.27 27.14
N ILE A 198 0.47 3.06 26.80
CA ILE A 198 1.65 2.54 26.13
C ILE A 198 2.49 1.76 27.14
N PRO A 199 2.83 0.49 26.86
CA PRO A 199 3.66 -0.29 27.76
C PRO A 199 5.08 0.27 27.81
N LYS A 200 5.71 0.17 28.99
CA LYS A 200 7.12 0.60 29.17
C LYS A 200 8.08 -0.07 28.19
N GLN A 201 7.77 -1.31 27.79
CA GLN A 201 8.52 -2.07 26.81
C GLN A 201 7.54 -2.68 25.80
N ILE A 202 7.82 -2.45 24.52
CA ILE A 202 7.06 -3.01 23.40
C ILE A 202 7.82 -4.24 22.89
N SER A 203 7.23 -5.42 23.06
CA SER A 203 7.78 -6.70 22.58
C SER A 203 7.25 -7.05 21.18
N TYR A 204 7.73 -8.16 20.60
CA TYR A 204 7.29 -8.65 19.28
C TYR A 204 5.99 -9.47 19.32
N GLU A 205 5.30 -9.57 20.46
CA GLU A 205 4.10 -10.41 20.66
C GLU A 205 2.93 -10.05 19.74
N TYR A 206 2.90 -8.84 19.18
CA TYR A 206 1.89 -8.44 18.20
C TYR A 206 2.04 -9.12 16.84
N ILE A 207 3.20 -9.76 16.58
CA ILE A 207 3.46 -10.52 15.37
C ILE A 207 2.93 -11.94 15.55
N ARG A 208 1.82 -12.25 14.87
CA ARG A 208 1.17 -13.58 14.97
C ARG A 208 1.92 -14.69 14.24
N ALA A 209 2.68 -14.34 13.20
CA ALA A 209 3.43 -15.32 12.42
C ALA A 209 4.64 -15.79 13.23
N LYS A 210 4.93 -17.09 13.21
CA LYS A 210 6.10 -17.65 13.90
C LYS A 210 7.37 -17.32 13.12
N GLU A 211 8.43 -16.92 13.80
CA GLU A 211 9.75 -16.75 13.20
C GLU A 211 10.19 -18.01 12.41
N GLY A 212 10.91 -17.81 11.31
CA GLY A 212 11.30 -18.86 10.38
C GLY A 212 10.24 -19.23 9.34
N THR A 213 8.98 -18.84 9.54
CA THR A 213 7.91 -19.11 8.57
C THR A 213 7.91 -18.11 7.39
N VAL A 214 7.27 -18.49 6.28
CA VAL A 214 7.08 -17.61 5.11
C VAL A 214 6.15 -16.46 5.45
N GLU A 215 5.15 -16.72 6.29
CA GLU A 215 4.20 -15.73 6.78
C GLU A 215 4.91 -14.64 7.60
N TYR A 216 5.93 -15.00 8.38
CA TYR A 216 6.74 -14.02 9.12
C TYR A 216 7.61 -13.21 8.17
N HIS A 217 8.28 -13.83 7.19
CA HIS A 217 9.03 -13.09 6.16
C HIS A 217 8.15 -12.08 5.39
N GLN A 218 6.93 -12.50 5.03
CA GLN A 218 5.94 -11.63 4.40
C GLN A 218 5.48 -10.51 5.34
N TYR A 219 5.31 -10.81 6.63
CA TYR A 219 5.01 -9.81 7.65
C TYR A 219 6.10 -8.73 7.73
N LEU A 220 7.38 -9.13 7.79
CA LEU A 220 8.50 -8.19 7.82
C LEU A 220 8.48 -7.30 6.57
N SER A 221 8.41 -7.94 5.40
CA SER A 221 8.39 -7.26 4.09
C SER A 221 7.32 -6.17 4.01
N ASN A 222 6.12 -6.47 4.53
CA ASN A 222 4.97 -5.56 4.48
C ASN A 222 5.04 -4.40 5.48
N ASN A 223 5.77 -4.55 6.58
CA ASN A 223 5.73 -3.63 7.72
C ASN A 223 7.00 -2.79 7.90
N ILE A 224 8.14 -3.18 7.33
CA ILE A 224 9.37 -2.35 7.35
C ILE A 224 9.10 -0.93 6.82
N GLN A 225 8.48 -0.82 5.65
CA GLN A 225 8.19 0.51 5.07
C GLN A 225 7.17 1.30 5.89
N ARG A 226 6.22 0.61 6.54
CA ARG A 226 5.25 1.26 7.43
C ARG A 226 5.93 1.86 8.65
N MET A 227 6.86 1.14 9.27
CA MET A 227 7.66 1.65 10.38
C MET A 227 8.53 2.84 9.95
N LYS A 228 9.18 2.76 8.78
CA LYS A 228 9.96 3.89 8.24
C LYS A 228 9.08 5.14 8.06
N ARG A 229 7.87 4.99 7.53
CA ARG A 229 6.91 6.10 7.41
C ARG A 229 6.46 6.62 8.77
N LEU A 230 6.12 5.75 9.73
CA LEU A 230 5.79 6.15 11.10
C LEU A 230 6.92 6.97 11.73
N ILE A 231 8.14 6.45 11.74
CA ILE A 231 9.31 7.13 12.31
C ILE A 231 9.47 8.52 11.71
N LYS A 232 9.30 8.65 10.39
CA LYS A 232 9.48 9.92 9.69
C LYS A 232 8.34 10.91 9.90
N ASN A 233 7.08 10.44 9.88
CA ASN A 233 5.93 11.32 9.71
C ASN A 233 4.97 11.37 10.92
N ILE A 234 5.12 10.52 11.94
CA ILE A 234 4.16 10.43 13.05
C ILE A 234 3.92 11.75 13.78
N ASP A 235 4.93 12.61 13.90
CA ASP A 235 4.82 13.91 14.58
C ASP A 235 3.82 14.87 13.89
N LYS A 236 3.61 14.71 12.57
CA LYS A 236 2.59 15.48 11.83
C LYS A 236 1.16 15.09 12.22
N TYR A 237 0.98 13.87 12.72
CA TYR A 237 -0.32 13.26 13.00
C TYR A 237 -0.59 13.14 14.51
N MET A 238 0.45 13.17 15.33
CA MET A 238 0.38 12.99 16.77
C MET A 238 0.37 14.35 17.46
N LYS A 239 -0.75 14.69 18.11
CA LYS A 239 -0.93 15.95 18.84
C LYS A 239 -1.01 15.70 20.33
N VAL A 240 -0.42 16.58 21.13
CA VAL A 240 -0.56 16.55 22.59
C VAL A 240 -2.02 16.85 22.95
N ASP A 241 -2.58 16.11 23.91
CA ASP A 241 -3.90 16.39 24.46
C ASP A 241 -3.88 17.70 25.24
N GLU A 242 -4.90 18.53 25.05
CA GLU A 242 -4.99 19.87 25.68
C GLU A 242 -4.99 19.81 27.20
N LYS A 243 -5.46 18.70 27.80
CA LYS A 243 -5.62 18.55 29.25
C LYS A 243 -4.47 17.79 29.91
N GLU A 244 -3.78 16.92 29.18
CA GLU A 244 -2.72 16.07 29.73
C GLU A 244 -1.53 15.97 28.78
N LYS A 245 -0.40 16.59 29.17
CA LYS A 245 0.83 16.65 28.35
C LYS A 245 1.42 15.28 27.98
N THR A 246 1.10 14.23 28.73
CA THR A 246 1.57 12.85 28.48
C THR A 246 0.59 12.00 27.68
N THR A 247 -0.57 12.54 27.36
CA THR A 247 -1.57 11.91 26.49
C THR A 247 -1.45 12.53 25.10
N PHE A 248 -1.40 11.68 24.09
CA PHE A 248 -1.33 12.10 22.70
C PHE A 248 -2.53 11.58 21.92
N LYS A 249 -2.88 12.29 20.86
CA LYS A 249 -4.02 12.00 20.01
C LYS A 249 -3.59 11.91 18.55
N ILE A 250 -4.04 10.85 17.88
CA ILE A 250 -3.92 10.66 16.44
C ILE A 250 -5.33 10.58 15.86
N ASP A 251 -5.61 11.42 14.88
CA ASP A 251 -6.80 11.30 14.04
C ASP A 251 -6.44 10.47 12.81
N GLN A 252 -6.77 9.17 12.85
CA GLN A 252 -6.47 8.22 11.78
C GLN A 252 -7.17 8.59 10.48
N SER A 253 -8.32 9.27 10.54
CA SER A 253 -9.07 9.68 9.35
C SER A 253 -8.35 10.78 8.54
N LYS A 254 -7.31 11.42 9.11
CA LYS A 254 -6.44 12.35 8.38
C LYS A 254 -5.30 11.67 7.63
N ALA A 255 -5.00 10.41 7.94
CA ALA A 255 -4.03 9.63 7.19
C ALA A 255 -4.62 9.21 5.83
N LEU A 256 -3.75 8.89 4.88
CA LEU A 256 -4.17 8.38 3.58
C LEU A 256 -4.82 6.99 3.74
N ASN A 257 -5.83 6.71 2.92
CA ASN A 257 -6.49 5.41 2.93
C ASN A 257 -5.54 4.27 2.51
N ASP A 258 -5.77 3.06 3.02
CA ASP A 258 -4.88 1.91 2.79
C ASP A 258 -4.71 1.53 1.31
N SER A 259 -5.77 1.78 0.55
CA SER A 259 -5.92 1.46 -0.86
C SER A 259 -6.16 2.71 -1.68
N ILE A 260 -5.43 3.80 -1.42
CA ILE A 260 -5.48 4.94 -2.35
C ILE A 260 -5.18 4.46 -3.77
N ASN A 261 -6.01 4.89 -4.70
CA ASN A 261 -5.69 4.83 -6.11
C ASN A 261 -4.96 6.12 -6.45
N ILE A 262 -3.88 6.02 -7.24
CA ILE A 262 -3.15 7.16 -7.76
C ILE A 262 -3.44 7.20 -9.25
N ALA A 263 -3.88 8.35 -9.74
CA ALA A 263 -4.08 8.60 -11.16
C ALA A 263 -3.36 9.87 -11.61
N VAL A 264 -2.94 9.87 -12.86
CA VAL A 264 -2.24 10.98 -13.52
C VAL A 264 -2.81 11.15 -14.91
N ALA A 265 -3.28 12.34 -15.27
CA ALA A 265 -3.59 12.66 -16.65
C ALA A 265 -2.55 13.62 -17.24
N ILE A 266 -2.17 13.36 -18.49
CA ILE A 266 -1.44 14.31 -19.32
C ILE A 266 -2.43 14.91 -20.32
N TYR A 267 -2.58 16.22 -20.30
CA TYR A 267 -3.45 16.96 -21.20
C TYR A 267 -2.90 18.36 -21.43
N ASP A 268 -2.86 18.81 -22.70
CA ASP A 268 -2.35 20.14 -23.08
C ASP A 268 -0.97 20.43 -22.46
N GLU A 269 -0.05 19.46 -22.57
CA GLU A 269 1.31 19.48 -22.00
C GLU A 269 1.40 19.64 -20.48
N LYS A 270 0.26 19.59 -19.77
CA LYS A 270 0.17 19.67 -18.31
C LYS A 270 -0.12 18.31 -17.70
N GLU A 271 0.35 18.16 -16.46
CA GLU A 271 0.15 16.96 -15.66
C GLU A 271 -0.85 17.23 -14.53
N PHE A 272 -1.89 16.40 -14.47
CA PHE A 272 -2.96 16.45 -13.46
C PHE A 272 -2.87 15.20 -12.60
N ARG A 273 -2.56 15.36 -11.31
CA ARG A 273 -2.38 14.24 -10.38
C ARG A 273 -3.55 14.19 -9.41
N ALA A 274 -4.03 13.01 -9.06
CA ALA A 274 -5.01 12.85 -7.99
C ALA A 274 -4.82 11.54 -7.23
N ILE A 275 -5.26 11.55 -5.98
CA ILE A 275 -5.43 10.34 -5.18
C ILE A 275 -6.90 10.13 -4.83
N SER A 276 -7.32 8.88 -4.68
CA SER A 276 -8.66 8.59 -4.17
C SER A 276 -8.77 8.84 -2.66
N GLY A 277 -9.99 9.13 -2.21
CA GLY A 277 -10.29 9.45 -0.81
C GLY A 277 -10.47 10.95 -0.57
N SER A 278 -10.93 11.32 0.62
CA SER A 278 -11.24 12.73 0.97
C SER A 278 -10.01 13.57 1.31
N ASN A 279 -8.82 12.96 1.45
CA ASN A 279 -7.61 13.68 1.78
C ASN A 279 -7.20 14.64 0.65
N GLU A 280 -6.88 15.87 1.02
CA GLU A 280 -6.33 16.86 0.11
C GLU A 280 -4.80 16.85 0.19
N ILE A 281 -4.16 16.78 -0.98
CA ILE A 281 -2.71 16.79 -1.12
C ILE A 281 -2.35 18.04 -1.92
N LYS A 282 -1.33 18.76 -1.44
CA LYS A 282 -0.86 19.97 -2.11
C LYS A 282 -0.44 19.63 -3.54
N ASN A 283 -0.86 20.44 -4.51
CA ASN A 283 -0.60 20.26 -5.94
C ASN A 283 -1.27 19.02 -6.58
N TYR A 284 -2.28 18.44 -5.92
CA TYR A 284 -3.12 17.38 -6.50
C TYR A 284 -4.53 17.95 -6.76
N CYS A 285 -5.22 17.40 -7.74
CA CYS A 285 -6.62 17.70 -8.02
C CYS A 285 -7.47 17.25 -6.84
N THR A 286 -8.41 18.10 -6.43
CA THR A 286 -9.33 17.84 -5.32
C THR A 286 -10.75 17.67 -5.85
N SER A 287 -11.61 17.00 -5.07
CA SER A 287 -13.02 16.94 -5.45
C SER A 287 -13.64 18.33 -5.22
N PRO A 288 -14.43 18.85 -6.17
CA PRO A 288 -15.23 20.03 -5.89
C PRO A 288 -16.26 19.74 -4.78
N PRO A 289 -16.78 20.78 -4.10
CA PRO A 289 -17.98 20.63 -3.26
C PRO A 289 -19.10 19.94 -4.04
N LEU A 290 -19.92 19.12 -3.37
CA LEU A 290 -20.94 18.29 -4.02
C LEU A 290 -21.90 19.11 -4.89
N GLU A 291 -22.25 20.32 -4.46
CA GLU A 291 -23.13 21.26 -5.19
C GLU A 291 -22.51 21.81 -6.48
N LYS A 292 -21.18 21.77 -6.59
CA LYS A 292 -20.40 22.28 -7.74
C LYS A 292 -19.89 21.17 -8.64
N ALA A 293 -20.08 19.91 -8.28
CA ALA A 293 -19.63 18.78 -9.09
C ALA A 293 -20.45 18.71 -10.38
N ILE A 294 -19.77 18.73 -11.52
CA ILE A 294 -20.41 18.68 -12.84
C ILE A 294 -20.68 17.24 -13.25
N PHE A 295 -19.74 16.35 -12.97
CA PHE A 295 -19.84 14.96 -13.37
C PHE A 295 -20.45 14.12 -12.25
N LYS A 296 -21.48 13.36 -12.60
CA LYS A 296 -22.17 12.48 -11.65
C LYS A 296 -21.35 11.22 -11.43
N SER A 297 -21.17 10.86 -10.18
CA SER A 297 -20.66 9.54 -9.77
C SER A 297 -21.82 8.67 -9.26
N SER A 298 -21.56 7.38 -9.13
CA SER A 298 -22.53 6.40 -8.67
C SER A 298 -21.89 5.47 -7.66
N LYS A 299 -22.74 4.77 -6.90
CA LYS A 299 -22.30 3.74 -5.97
C LYS A 299 -21.75 2.53 -6.71
N VAL A 300 -20.59 2.04 -6.27
CA VAL A 300 -19.97 0.83 -6.80
C VAL A 300 -19.44 -0.04 -5.67
N ASN A 301 -19.67 -1.34 -5.76
CA ASN A 301 -19.11 -2.30 -4.82
C ASN A 301 -17.75 -2.84 -5.29
N LYS A 302 -17.08 -3.64 -4.46
CA LYS A 302 -15.76 -4.22 -4.80
C LYS A 302 -15.77 -5.13 -6.03
N LEU A 303 -16.93 -5.68 -6.40
CA LEU A 303 -17.11 -6.55 -7.56
C LEU A 303 -17.47 -5.77 -8.84
N GLY A 304 -17.62 -4.45 -8.75
CA GLY A 304 -17.93 -3.59 -9.89
C GLY A 304 -19.43 -3.45 -10.15
N LYS A 305 -20.29 -3.95 -9.27
CA LYS A 305 -21.74 -3.76 -9.40
C LYS A 305 -22.10 -2.30 -9.13
N LEU A 306 -22.72 -1.65 -10.13
CA LEU A 306 -23.26 -0.29 -10.05
C LEU A 306 -24.56 -0.24 -9.22
N GLY A 307 -24.82 0.92 -8.61
CA GLY A 307 -26.02 1.20 -7.83
C GLY A 307 -26.01 0.61 -6.41
N ILE A 308 -24.94 -0.08 -6.02
CA ILE A 308 -24.76 -0.64 -4.67
C ILE A 308 -23.31 -0.42 -4.23
N GLY A 309 -23.09 -0.09 -2.95
CA GLY A 309 -21.76 0.05 -2.37
C GLY A 309 -21.44 1.48 -1.97
N TYR A 310 -20.21 1.92 -2.20
CA TYR A 310 -19.75 3.23 -1.77
C TYR A 310 -19.86 4.24 -2.91
N GLU A 311 -20.27 5.46 -2.57
CA GLU A 311 -20.26 6.59 -3.49
C GLU A 311 -18.82 6.89 -3.93
N ARG A 312 -18.61 7.05 -5.24
CA ARG A 312 -17.28 7.21 -5.85
C ARG A 312 -16.92 8.67 -6.12
N ALA A 313 -17.54 9.60 -5.38
CA ALA A 313 -17.36 11.04 -5.54
C ALA A 313 -15.93 11.55 -5.27
N PHE A 314 -15.13 10.76 -4.54
CA PHE A 314 -13.75 11.10 -4.16
C PHE A 314 -12.70 10.26 -4.89
N ASP A 315 -13.07 9.59 -5.99
CA ASP A 315 -12.12 8.85 -6.82
C ASP A 315 -11.20 9.79 -7.59
N SER A 316 -9.97 9.32 -7.79
CA SER A 316 -8.89 10.07 -8.44
C SER A 316 -9.25 10.53 -9.86
N GLU A 317 -9.91 9.66 -10.63
CA GLU A 317 -10.33 9.93 -12.01
C GLU A 317 -11.33 11.07 -12.03
N LYS A 318 -12.34 11.03 -11.17
CA LYS A 318 -13.35 12.09 -11.08
C LYS A 318 -12.72 13.44 -10.76
N LYS A 319 -11.83 13.50 -9.77
CA LYS A 319 -11.12 14.74 -9.39
C LYS A 319 -10.36 15.35 -10.56
N ILE A 320 -9.68 14.52 -11.35
CA ILE A 320 -8.92 14.97 -12.53
C ILE A 320 -9.86 15.55 -13.58
N PHE A 321 -10.93 14.84 -13.94
CA PHE A 321 -11.85 15.33 -14.97
C PHE A 321 -12.61 16.59 -14.55
N GLU A 322 -13.00 16.72 -13.29
CA GLU A 322 -13.59 17.96 -12.75
C GLU A 322 -12.60 19.15 -12.86
N GLU A 323 -11.33 18.95 -12.50
CA GLU A 323 -10.33 20.03 -12.57
C GLU A 323 -9.98 20.41 -14.01
N ILE A 324 -9.82 19.44 -14.91
CA ILE A 324 -9.59 19.73 -16.34
C ILE A 324 -10.79 20.48 -16.90
N HIS A 325 -12.01 20.02 -16.62
CA HIS A 325 -13.22 20.68 -17.08
C HIS A 325 -13.29 22.14 -16.60
N LYS A 326 -13.04 22.37 -15.31
CA LYS A 326 -13.00 23.71 -14.72
C LYS A 326 -11.97 24.62 -15.42
N GLN A 327 -10.80 24.10 -15.75
CA GLN A 327 -9.77 24.88 -16.45
C GLN A 327 -10.11 25.14 -17.93
N ILE A 328 -10.85 24.26 -18.59
CA ILE A 328 -11.41 24.50 -19.93
C ILE A 328 -12.42 25.65 -19.89
N GLU A 329 -13.38 25.63 -18.95
CA GLU A 329 -14.38 26.70 -18.79
C GLU A 329 -13.73 28.04 -18.45
N ALA A 330 -12.64 28.01 -17.69
CA ALA A 330 -11.84 29.19 -17.39
C ALA A 330 -10.95 29.66 -18.57
N LYS A 331 -10.99 28.98 -19.73
CA LYS A 331 -10.17 29.23 -20.93
C LYS A 331 -8.66 29.14 -20.67
N ILE A 332 -8.26 28.35 -19.66
CA ILE A 332 -6.86 28.07 -19.30
C ILE A 332 -6.33 26.87 -20.11
N LEU A 333 -7.22 25.96 -20.50
CA LEU A 333 -6.93 24.81 -21.35
C LEU A 333 -7.78 24.88 -22.61
N LYS A 334 -7.27 24.29 -23.68
CA LYS A 334 -8.04 24.08 -24.91
C LYS A 334 -9.14 23.06 -24.69
N ASP A 335 -10.22 23.16 -25.44
CA ASP A 335 -11.28 22.15 -25.54
C ASP A 335 -11.06 21.28 -26.80
N GLU A 336 -9.84 20.79 -26.98
CA GLU A 336 -9.46 19.89 -28.07
C GLU A 336 -8.10 19.24 -27.79
N GLY A 337 -7.87 18.07 -28.37
CA GLY A 337 -6.56 17.41 -28.35
C GLY A 337 -6.62 15.99 -27.82
N ASN A 338 -5.52 15.55 -27.19
CA ASN A 338 -5.40 14.20 -26.65
C ASN A 338 -5.15 14.23 -25.14
N LEU A 339 -5.95 13.48 -24.39
CA LEU A 339 -5.82 13.28 -22.95
C LEU A 339 -5.46 11.83 -22.68
N ILE A 340 -4.35 11.60 -21.97
CA ILE A 340 -3.94 10.26 -21.54
C ILE A 340 -4.02 10.19 -20.03
N LEU A 341 -4.91 9.34 -19.52
CA LEU A 341 -5.06 9.04 -18.10
C LEU A 341 -4.33 7.73 -17.76
N TYR A 342 -3.40 7.81 -16.82
CA TYR A 342 -2.70 6.70 -16.19
C TYR A 342 -3.31 6.42 -14.83
N SER A 343 -3.69 5.19 -14.55
CA SER A 343 -4.24 4.79 -13.25
C SER A 343 -3.62 3.47 -12.77
N LYS A 344 -3.39 3.33 -11.47
CA LYS A 344 -2.85 2.08 -10.92
C LYS A 344 -3.84 0.94 -11.15
N TRP A 345 -5.11 1.20 -10.88
CA TRP A 345 -6.20 0.27 -11.12
C TRP A 345 -7.02 0.70 -12.32
N GLU A 346 -7.61 -0.26 -13.02
CA GLU A 346 -8.64 0.01 -14.01
C GLU A 346 -9.75 0.86 -13.34
N PRO A 347 -10.19 1.96 -13.96
CA PRO A 347 -11.28 2.75 -13.43
C PRO A 347 -12.49 1.88 -13.14
N CYS A 348 -13.14 2.11 -12.00
CA CYS A 348 -14.38 1.42 -11.70
C CYS A 348 -15.49 1.87 -12.68
N PRO A 349 -16.61 1.13 -12.80
CA PRO A 349 -17.71 1.54 -13.66
C PRO A 349 -18.21 2.97 -13.42
N SER A 350 -18.28 3.45 -12.17
CA SER A 350 -18.63 4.85 -11.92
C SER A 350 -17.60 5.84 -12.47
N CYS A 351 -16.31 5.52 -12.47
CA CYS A 351 -15.30 6.39 -13.05
C CYS A 351 -15.38 6.37 -14.58
N TYR A 352 -15.66 5.22 -15.21
CA TYR A 352 -15.96 5.20 -16.65
C TYR A 352 -17.20 6.03 -16.98
N PHE A 353 -18.22 6.04 -16.14
CA PHE A 353 -19.38 6.91 -16.34
C PHE A 353 -19.03 8.40 -16.23
N VAL A 354 -18.11 8.79 -15.35
CA VAL A 354 -17.58 10.17 -15.31
C VAL A 354 -16.85 10.49 -16.63
N ILE A 355 -16.04 9.55 -17.12
CA ILE A 355 -15.31 9.71 -18.38
C ILE A 355 -16.29 9.85 -19.56
N SER A 356 -17.38 9.07 -19.60
CA SER A 356 -18.37 9.19 -20.70
C SER A 356 -19.06 10.55 -20.70
N GLN A 357 -19.47 11.05 -19.52
CA GLN A 357 -20.02 12.40 -19.39
C GLN A 357 -19.01 13.47 -19.85
N PHE A 358 -17.73 13.31 -19.53
CA PHE A 358 -16.68 14.22 -20.00
C PHE A 358 -16.54 14.17 -21.53
N CYS A 359 -16.51 12.98 -22.15
CA CYS A 359 -16.47 12.84 -23.62
C CYS A 359 -17.66 13.52 -24.32
N ILE A 360 -18.85 13.42 -23.73
CA ILE A 360 -20.05 14.07 -24.27
C ILE A 360 -19.92 15.60 -24.19
N LYS A 361 -19.39 16.12 -23.09
CA LYS A 361 -19.24 17.57 -22.87
C LYS A 361 -18.11 18.18 -23.70
N HIS A 362 -17.05 17.42 -23.95
CA HIS A 362 -15.83 17.85 -24.65
C HIS A 362 -15.50 16.92 -25.83
N PRO A 363 -16.30 16.93 -26.91
CA PRO A 363 -16.23 15.91 -27.98
C PRO A 363 -14.94 15.96 -28.81
N ASN A 364 -14.21 17.08 -28.77
CA ASN A 364 -12.96 17.26 -29.51
C ASN A 364 -11.73 16.73 -28.75
N ILE A 365 -11.90 16.25 -27.51
CA ILE A 365 -10.83 15.66 -26.70
C ILE A 365 -10.84 14.15 -26.85
N LYS A 366 -9.78 13.60 -27.43
CA LYS A 366 -9.56 12.15 -27.54
C LYS A 366 -8.96 11.61 -26.26
N ILE A 367 -9.70 10.74 -25.57
CA ILE A 367 -9.28 10.17 -24.29
C ILE A 367 -8.68 8.78 -24.48
N GLN A 368 -7.58 8.53 -23.78
CA GLN A 368 -7.00 7.21 -23.59
C GLN A 368 -6.83 6.93 -22.10
N VAL A 369 -7.29 5.76 -21.65
CA VAL A 369 -7.16 5.29 -20.26
C VAL A 369 -6.20 4.11 -20.22
N LYS A 370 -5.10 4.25 -19.49
CA LYS A 370 -4.06 3.23 -19.32
C LYS A 370 -3.96 2.78 -17.87
N TYR A 371 -4.07 1.48 -17.62
CA TYR A 371 -4.04 0.93 -16.26
C TYR A 371 -3.14 -0.29 -16.08
N SER A 372 -2.70 -0.51 -14.84
CA SER A 372 -1.75 -1.60 -14.50
C SER A 372 -2.41 -2.89 -14.02
N LYS A 373 -3.53 -2.80 -13.31
CA LYS A 373 -4.27 -3.92 -12.73
C LYS A 373 -5.74 -3.83 -13.08
N ARG A 374 -6.43 -4.96 -13.25
CA ARG A 374 -7.86 -4.93 -13.53
C ARG A 374 -8.65 -4.64 -12.27
N TYR A 375 -9.83 -4.07 -12.43
CA TYR A 375 -10.70 -3.78 -11.29
C TYR A 375 -11.20 -5.09 -10.68
N GLY A 376 -10.96 -5.30 -9.39
CA GLY A 376 -11.42 -6.48 -8.64
C GLY A 376 -10.42 -7.65 -8.53
N GLU A 377 -9.23 -7.54 -9.14
CA GLU A 377 -8.05 -8.37 -8.83
C GLU A 377 -7.44 -8.00 -7.47
#